data_AF-A0A1X7UP17-F1
#
_entry.id   AF-A0A1X7UP17-F1
#
_cell.length_a   1.000
_cell.length_b   1.000
_cell.length_c   1.000
_cell.angle_alpha   90.00
_cell.angle_beta   90.00
_cell.angle_gamma   90.00
#
_symmetry.space_group_name_H-M   'P 1'
#
loop_
_entity.id
_entity.type
_entity.pdbx_description
1 polymer ?
#
loop_
_entity_poly.entity_id
_entity_poly.type
_entity_poly.pdbx_seq_one_letter_code
_entity_poly.pdbx_strand_id
1 'polypeptide(L)'
;MAASAGYFAIGFRSIQVIQVRLRKADYKPPLDRASKIPRQNAGYRVTDGNIAAVDFGTTSVSIAFITKGDEKVTTFTLDREDQSTRVPNAVLLKKEDNGKMKVEAFGSIARKKFTSMRSSEHHTHVYFERIKMLMRREKAVDRDTAVESFSGEKYYLVEVIAFILKYLRDLLIDHFSCTVKPLKTTDFDWVITVPAIWDARGKRMMREAAYM
;
A
#
# COMPACT_ATOMS: atom_id res chain seq x y z
N MET A 1 39.17 -21.52 -4.18
CA MET A 1 38.30 -20.58 -4.91
C MET A 1 37.16 -21.38 -5.51
N ALA A 2 35.98 -21.36 -4.91
CA ALA A 2 34.79 -22.02 -5.43
C ALA A 2 33.72 -20.94 -5.64
N ALA A 3 33.47 -20.60 -6.90
CA ALA A 3 32.40 -19.70 -7.29
C ALA A 3 31.08 -20.46 -7.24
N SER A 4 30.24 -20.15 -6.25
CA SER A 4 28.85 -20.57 -6.21
C SER A 4 28.05 -19.73 -7.20
N ALA A 5 27.71 -20.32 -8.34
CA ALA A 5 26.80 -19.74 -9.32
C ALA A 5 25.40 -19.60 -8.71
N GLY A 6 25.04 -18.38 -8.31
CA GLY A 6 23.68 -18.03 -7.91
C GLY A 6 22.80 -17.87 -9.14
N TYR A 7 21.90 -18.82 -9.38
CA TYR A 7 20.81 -18.67 -10.34
C TYR A 7 19.81 -17.64 -9.83
N PHE A 8 19.89 -16.40 -10.30
CA PHE A 8 18.81 -15.42 -10.13
C PHE A 8 17.76 -15.62 -11.22
N ALA A 9 16.81 -16.52 -10.96
CA ALA A 9 15.54 -16.50 -11.65
C ALA A 9 14.64 -15.46 -10.98
N ILE A 10 14.57 -14.24 -11.53
CA ILE A 10 13.39 -13.38 -11.33
C ILE A 10 12.28 -14.01 -12.18
N GLY A 11 11.85 -15.20 -11.77
CA GLY A 11 10.76 -15.92 -12.41
C GLY A 11 9.49 -15.14 -12.17
N PHE A 12 8.72 -14.93 -13.23
CA PHE A 12 7.31 -14.58 -13.15
C PHE A 12 6.59 -15.67 -12.37
N ARG A 13 6.63 -15.63 -11.03
CA ARG A 13 5.74 -16.47 -10.22
C ARG A 13 4.32 -16.03 -10.54
N SER A 14 3.55 -16.95 -11.09
CA SER A 14 2.11 -16.80 -11.27
C SER A 14 1.51 -16.63 -9.88
N ILE A 15 0.99 -15.43 -9.58
CA ILE A 15 0.31 -15.21 -8.31
C ILE A 15 -1.08 -15.85 -8.44
N GLN A 16 -1.32 -16.93 -7.69
CA GLN A 16 -2.59 -17.64 -7.68
C GLN A 16 -3.60 -16.87 -6.82
N VAL A 17 -4.70 -16.39 -7.42
CA VAL A 17 -5.85 -15.87 -6.67
C VAL A 17 -6.71 -17.06 -6.26
N ILE A 18 -6.74 -17.34 -4.96
CA ILE A 18 -7.54 -18.41 -4.37
C ILE A 18 -8.66 -17.74 -3.57
N GLN A 19 -9.91 -18.08 -3.87
CA GLN A 19 -11.03 -17.72 -3.00
C GLN A 19 -10.94 -18.60 -1.75
N VAL A 20 -10.32 -18.07 -0.69
CA VAL A 20 -10.21 -18.76 0.60
C VAL A 20 -11.12 -18.06 1.59
N ARG A 21 -11.93 -18.85 2.30
CA ARG A 21 -12.67 -18.36 3.47
C ARG A 21 -11.68 -18.22 4.63
N LEU A 22 -10.87 -17.16 4.64
CA LEU A 22 -9.87 -16.87 5.69
C LEU A 22 -10.50 -16.51 7.05
N ARG A 23 -11.83 -16.37 7.11
CA ARG A 23 -12.54 -15.93 8.31
C ARG A 23 -12.54 -17.05 9.37
N LYS A 24 -11.82 -16.84 10.47
CA LYS A 24 -12.08 -17.53 11.74
C LYS A 24 -13.49 -17.17 12.24
N ALA A 25 -14.07 -17.98 13.13
CA ALA A 25 -15.45 -17.77 13.63
C ALA A 25 -15.67 -16.39 14.29
N ASP A 26 -14.61 -15.79 14.82
CA ASP A 26 -14.55 -14.48 15.50
C ASP A 26 -13.96 -13.36 14.63
N TYR A 27 -13.69 -13.63 13.34
CA TYR A 27 -13.10 -12.66 12.43
C TYR A 27 -14.01 -11.45 12.21
N LYS A 28 -13.53 -10.27 12.63
CA LYS A 28 -14.13 -8.99 12.27
C LYS A 28 -13.53 -8.51 10.95
N PRO A 29 -14.35 -8.30 9.89
CA PRO A 29 -13.86 -7.81 8.62
C PRO A 29 -13.19 -6.44 8.78
N PRO A 30 -12.27 -6.07 7.88
CA PRO A 30 -11.43 -4.89 8.02
C PRO A 30 -12.22 -3.59 8.29
N LEU A 31 -13.38 -3.43 7.66
CA LEU A 31 -14.27 -2.28 7.90
C LEU A 31 -14.87 -2.24 9.31
N ASP A 32 -15.11 -3.39 9.94
CA ASP A 32 -15.63 -3.45 11.31
C ASP A 32 -14.54 -3.15 12.35
N ARG A 33 -13.27 -3.25 11.96
CA ARG A 33 -12.11 -2.85 12.76
C ARG A 33 -11.70 -1.40 12.53
N ALA A 34 -12.10 -0.82 11.40
CA ALA A 34 -11.79 0.56 11.05
C ALA A 34 -12.56 1.54 11.96
N SER A 35 -11.87 2.58 12.42
CA SER A 35 -12.50 3.67 13.16
C SER A 35 -13.48 4.40 12.24
N LYS A 36 -14.77 4.40 12.57
CA LYS A 36 -15.77 5.14 11.78
C LYS A 36 -15.49 6.64 11.86
N ILE A 37 -15.30 7.28 10.70
CA ILE A 37 -15.24 8.74 10.59
C ILE A 37 -16.68 9.27 10.68
N PRO A 38 -17.03 10.14 11.65
CA PRO A 38 -18.39 10.67 11.79
C PRO A 38 -18.86 11.38 10.53
N ARG A 39 -20.11 11.14 10.10
CA ARG A 39 -20.68 11.77 8.89
C ARG A 39 -20.69 13.29 8.91
N GLN A 40 -20.73 13.90 10.10
CA GLN A 40 -20.65 15.35 10.29
C GLN A 40 -19.26 15.93 9.93
N ASN A 41 -18.21 15.11 10.00
CA ASN A 41 -16.87 15.42 9.49
C ASN A 41 -16.66 14.98 8.03
N ALA A 42 -17.65 14.29 7.44
CA ALA A 42 -17.57 13.66 6.11
C ALA A 42 -18.33 14.44 5.03
N GLY A 43 -18.87 15.62 5.33
CA GLY A 43 -19.19 16.58 4.29
C GLY A 43 -17.89 16.90 3.57
N TYR A 44 -17.83 16.67 2.25
CA TYR A 44 -16.70 17.09 1.42
C TYR A 44 -16.47 18.59 1.65
N ARG A 45 -15.50 18.91 2.50
CA ARG A 45 -14.96 20.26 2.62
C ARG A 45 -13.82 20.29 1.64
N VAL A 46 -14.01 21.03 0.55
CA VAL A 46 -12.91 21.39 -0.35
C VAL A 46 -11.79 21.90 0.54
N THR A 47 -10.68 21.17 0.57
CA THR A 47 -9.53 21.64 1.31
C THR A 47 -8.99 22.87 0.57
N ASP A 48 -8.38 23.78 1.31
CA ASP A 48 -7.99 25.14 0.91
C ASP A 48 -6.95 25.24 -0.24
N GLY A 49 -6.90 24.27 -1.16
CA GLY A 49 -6.01 24.17 -2.31
C GLY A 49 -4.90 23.12 -2.16
N ASN A 50 -4.94 22.28 -1.11
CA ASN A 50 -3.95 21.23 -0.89
C ASN A 50 -4.43 19.90 -1.47
N ILE A 51 -3.73 19.37 -2.46
CA ILE A 51 -4.12 18.11 -3.12
C ILE A 51 -2.95 17.15 -3.06
N ALA A 52 -3.21 15.89 -2.69
CA ALA A 52 -2.25 14.80 -2.73
C ALA A 52 -2.79 13.68 -3.61
N ALA A 53 -2.02 13.29 -4.62
CA ALA A 53 -2.37 12.25 -5.58
C ALA A 53 -1.42 11.06 -5.47
N VAL A 54 -1.98 9.87 -5.26
CA VAL A 54 -1.25 8.60 -5.28
C VAL A 54 -1.48 7.92 -6.62
N ASP A 55 -0.42 7.81 -7.42
CA ASP A 55 -0.43 6.92 -8.58
C ASP A 55 -0.18 5.49 -8.10
N PHE A 56 -1.26 4.76 -7.83
CA PHE A 56 -1.18 3.39 -7.33
C PHE A 56 -1.00 2.42 -8.49
N GLY A 57 0.13 2.46 -9.18
CA GLY A 57 0.39 1.63 -10.36
C GLY A 57 0.58 0.14 -10.04
N THR A 58 0.60 -0.69 -11.09
CA THR A 58 0.81 -2.13 -10.94
C THR A 58 2.24 -2.47 -10.56
N THR A 59 3.19 -1.91 -11.29
CA THR A 59 4.62 -2.16 -11.09
C THR A 59 5.23 -1.16 -10.12
N SER A 60 4.70 0.04 -10.07
CA SER A 60 5.30 1.16 -9.36
C SER A 60 4.25 2.07 -8.74
N VAL A 61 4.68 2.81 -7.72
CA VAL A 61 3.88 3.80 -6.98
C VAL A 61 4.65 5.11 -6.93
N SER A 62 3.93 6.22 -7.01
CA SER A 62 4.45 7.57 -6.78
C SER A 62 3.39 8.44 -6.09
N ILE A 63 3.85 9.47 -5.37
CA ILE A 63 2.97 10.48 -4.77
C ILE A 63 3.32 11.83 -5.39
N ALA A 64 2.32 12.58 -5.81
CA ALA A 64 2.44 13.98 -6.20
C ALA A 64 1.55 14.83 -5.31
N PHE A 65 1.96 16.05 -5.01
CA PHE A 65 1.16 16.97 -4.21
C PHE A 65 1.35 18.42 -4.66
N ILE A 66 0.40 19.25 -4.26
CA ILE A 66 0.46 20.71 -4.35
C ILE A 66 -0.16 21.26 -3.08
N THR A 67 0.40 22.33 -2.54
CA THR A 67 -0.13 23.03 -1.37
C THR A 67 -0.63 24.42 -1.75
N LYS A 68 -1.47 25.02 -0.91
CA LYS A 68 -2.02 26.35 -1.11
C LYS A 68 -0.90 27.38 -1.30
N GLY A 69 -0.88 28.01 -2.48
CA GLY A 69 0.12 29.03 -2.84
C GLY A 69 1.27 28.49 -3.69
N ASP A 70 1.37 27.17 -3.89
CA ASP A 70 2.33 26.60 -4.83
C ASP A 70 1.89 26.88 -6.28
N GLU A 71 2.85 27.21 -7.14
CA GLU A 71 2.62 27.40 -8.59
C GLU A 71 2.75 26.10 -9.38
N LYS A 72 3.41 25.08 -8.81
CA LYS A 72 3.76 23.83 -9.50
C LYS A 72 3.52 22.62 -8.61
N VAL A 73 3.12 21.52 -9.24
CA VAL A 73 2.99 20.22 -8.58
C VAL A 73 4.37 19.64 -8.28
N THR A 74 4.55 19.16 -7.06
CA THR A 74 5.77 18.48 -6.61
C THR A 74 5.56 16.98 -6.61
N THR A 75 6.55 16.21 -7.07
CA THR A 75 6.55 14.74 -6.90
C THR A 75 7.39 14.39 -5.69
N PHE A 76 6.80 13.66 -4.74
CA PHE A 76 7.44 13.30 -3.49
C PHE A 76 8.51 12.21 -3.69
N THR A 77 9.68 12.40 -3.08
CA THR A 77 10.76 11.41 -3.07
C THR A 77 10.43 10.30 -2.07
N LEU A 78 10.04 9.13 -2.59
CA LEU A 78 9.68 7.95 -1.79
C LEU A 78 10.90 7.13 -1.36
N ASP A 79 11.97 7.16 -2.14
CA ASP A 79 13.24 6.52 -1.79
C ASP A 79 14.32 7.60 -1.67
N ARG A 80 14.74 7.91 -0.44
CA ARG A 80 15.76 8.92 -0.17
C ARG A 80 17.18 8.43 -0.44
N GLU A 81 17.42 7.12 -0.46
CA GLU A 81 18.75 6.57 -0.76
C GLU A 81 19.02 6.71 -2.26
N ASP A 82 18.06 6.29 -3.09
CA ASP A 82 18.18 6.31 -4.55
C ASP A 82 17.60 7.60 -5.19
N GLN A 83 17.16 8.58 -4.37
CA GLN A 83 16.49 9.82 -4.79
C GLN A 83 15.32 9.60 -5.77
N SER A 84 14.60 8.49 -5.61
CA SER A 84 13.54 8.10 -6.54
C SER A 84 12.16 8.59 -6.07
N THR A 85 11.45 9.24 -6.98
CA THR A 85 10.06 9.66 -6.81
C THR A 85 9.06 8.57 -7.21
N ARG A 86 9.52 7.54 -7.91
CA ARG A 86 8.71 6.41 -8.39
C ARG A 86 9.37 5.10 -8.01
N VAL A 87 8.76 4.38 -7.09
CA VAL A 87 9.32 3.16 -6.49
C VAL A 87 8.51 1.93 -6.88
N PRO A 88 9.08 0.71 -6.83
CA PRO A 88 8.31 -0.52 -7.02
C PRO A 88 7.07 -0.59 -6.11
N ASN A 89 5.98 -1.18 -6.60
CA ASN A 89 4.83 -1.53 -5.75
C ASN A 89 5.17 -2.79 -4.95
N ALA A 90 6.00 -2.61 -3.92
CA ALA A 90 6.53 -3.64 -3.05
C ALA A 90 6.42 -3.19 -1.60
N VAL A 91 5.87 -4.03 -0.73
CA VAL A 91 5.69 -3.74 0.68
C VAL A 91 6.19 -4.91 1.53
N LEU A 92 6.98 -4.58 2.56
CA LEU A 92 7.44 -5.51 3.57
C LEU A 92 6.71 -5.18 4.87
N LEU A 93 5.89 -6.12 5.33
CA LEU A 93 5.21 -6.03 6.61
C LEU A 93 6.00 -6.78 7.67
N LYS A 94 5.97 -6.27 8.89
CA LYS A 94 6.55 -6.91 10.07
C LYS A 94 5.48 -7.13 11.13
N LYS A 95 5.48 -8.32 11.71
CA LYS A 95 4.67 -8.65 12.87
C LYS A 95 5.34 -8.10 14.13
N GLU A 96 4.63 -7.22 14.84
CA GLU A 96 5.06 -6.72 16.15
C GLU A 96 4.71 -7.70 17.28
N ASP A 97 5.32 -7.52 18.45
CA ASP A 97 5.13 -8.38 19.63
C ASP A 97 3.66 -8.41 20.11
N ASN A 98 2.94 -7.31 19.90
CA ASN A 98 1.50 -7.19 20.19
C ASN A 98 0.60 -7.90 19.14
N GLY A 99 1.20 -8.57 18.15
CA GLY A 99 0.51 -9.28 17.07
C GLY A 99 0.01 -8.40 15.92
N LYS A 100 0.21 -7.07 15.97
CA LYS A 100 -0.17 -6.16 14.87
C LYS A 100 0.86 -6.23 13.74
N MET A 101 0.37 -6.04 12.53
CA MET A 101 1.21 -5.86 11.35
C MET A 101 1.50 -4.37 11.15
N LYS A 102 2.75 -4.03 10.88
CA LYS A 102 3.18 -2.70 10.43
C LYS A 102 3.95 -2.79 9.12
N VAL A 103 3.95 -1.71 8.34
CA VAL A 103 4.86 -1.58 7.21
C VAL A 103 6.26 -1.26 7.75
N GLU A 104 7.22 -2.14 7.49
CA GLU A 104 8.63 -1.92 7.88
C GLU A 104 9.42 -1.24 6.75
N ALA A 105 9.09 -1.54 5.50
CA ALA A 105 9.70 -0.93 4.34
C ALA A 105 8.77 -0.96 3.13
N PHE A 106 9.02 -0.06 2.19
CA PHE A 106 8.30 0.04 0.93
C PHE A 106 9.27 0.23 -0.25
N GLY A 107 8.83 -0.06 -1.46
CA GLY A 107 9.58 0.21 -2.68
C GLY A 107 10.86 -0.61 -2.83
N SER A 108 11.90 0.00 -3.37
CA SER A 108 13.21 -0.64 -3.59
C SER A 108 13.83 -1.10 -2.27
N ILE A 109 13.63 -0.34 -1.18
CA ILE A 109 14.11 -0.68 0.16
C ILE A 109 13.46 -1.98 0.66
N ALA A 110 12.14 -2.16 0.48
CA ALA A 110 11.46 -3.40 0.84
C ALA A 110 12.04 -4.60 0.10
N ARG A 111 12.28 -4.45 -1.20
CA ARG A 111 12.85 -5.49 -2.04
C ARG A 111 14.27 -5.86 -1.60
N LYS A 112 15.14 -4.86 -1.40
CA LYS A 112 16.51 -5.04 -0.90
C LYS A 112 16.47 -5.82 0.43
N LYS A 113 15.69 -5.34 1.42
CA LYS A 113 15.55 -5.98 2.73
C LYS A 113 15.08 -7.43 2.65
N PHE A 114 14.03 -7.70 1.87
CA PHE A 114 13.51 -9.06 1.71
C PHE A 114 14.54 -10.00 1.06
N THR A 115 15.25 -9.54 0.02
CA THR A 115 16.27 -10.36 -0.64
C THR A 115 17.50 -10.63 0.21
N SER A 116 17.85 -9.74 1.14
CA SER A 116 18.95 -9.92 2.08
C SER A 116 18.54 -10.59 3.41
N MET A 117 17.25 -10.88 3.58
CA MET A 117 16.70 -11.42 4.82
C MET A 117 17.17 -12.85 5.07
N ARG A 118 17.49 -13.19 6.32
CA ARG A 118 17.84 -14.57 6.69
C ARG A 118 16.60 -15.43 6.84
N SER A 119 16.71 -16.72 6.56
CA SER A 119 15.64 -17.72 6.74
C SER A 119 14.94 -17.63 8.10
N SER A 120 15.71 -17.35 9.16
CA SER A 120 15.19 -17.20 10.53
C SER A 120 14.26 -16.00 10.72
N GLU A 121 14.31 -14.98 9.87
CA GLU A 121 13.52 -13.75 10.03
C GLU A 121 12.18 -13.81 9.26
N HIS A 122 12.04 -14.72 8.29
CA HIS A 122 10.83 -14.82 7.45
C HIS A 122 9.55 -15.04 8.26
N HIS A 123 9.61 -15.75 9.38
CA HIS A 123 8.42 -16.02 10.21
C HIS A 123 7.77 -14.76 10.82
N THR A 124 8.48 -13.63 10.83
CA THR A 124 7.97 -12.33 11.31
C THR A 124 7.70 -11.33 10.19
N HIS A 125 8.04 -11.66 8.93
CA HIS A 125 7.98 -10.73 7.81
C HIS A 125 7.17 -11.27 6.63
N VAL A 126 6.28 -10.43 6.13
CA VAL A 126 5.38 -10.76 5.02
C VAL A 126 5.68 -9.80 3.87
N TYR A 127 6.10 -10.34 2.72
CA TYR A 127 6.44 -9.55 1.55
C TYR A 127 5.41 -9.68 0.43
N PHE A 128 4.97 -8.54 -0.09
CA PHE A 128 4.11 -8.45 -1.27
C PHE A 128 4.75 -7.59 -2.34
N GLU A 129 4.58 -7.97 -3.60
CA GLU A 129 4.98 -7.18 -4.76
C GLU A 129 3.98 -7.33 -5.91
N ARG A 130 3.74 -6.22 -6.65
CA ARG A 130 2.85 -6.17 -7.84
C ARG A 130 1.42 -6.66 -7.58
N ILE A 131 0.89 -6.38 -6.39
CA ILE A 131 -0.44 -6.87 -5.95
C ILE A 131 -1.58 -6.50 -6.90
N LYS A 132 -1.44 -5.41 -7.67
CA LYS A 132 -2.45 -4.96 -8.64
C LYS A 132 -2.61 -5.89 -9.85
N MET A 133 -1.61 -6.74 -10.15
CA MET A 133 -1.73 -7.75 -11.22
C MET A 133 -2.82 -8.80 -10.94
N LEU A 134 -3.28 -8.88 -9.70
CA LEU A 134 -4.31 -9.80 -9.25
C LEU A 134 -5.72 -9.31 -9.56
N MET A 135 -5.86 -8.03 -9.94
CA MET A 135 -7.13 -7.36 -10.21
C MET A 135 -7.43 -7.26 -11.71
N ARG A 136 -7.02 -8.27 -12.50
CA ARG A 136 -7.30 -8.31 -13.95
C ARG A 136 -8.79 -8.61 -14.21
N ARG A 137 -9.29 -8.08 -15.33
CA ARG A 137 -10.72 -8.04 -15.77
C ARG A 137 -11.50 -9.36 -15.61
N GLU A 138 -10.85 -10.50 -15.69
CA GLU A 138 -11.51 -11.82 -15.72
C GLU A 138 -11.91 -12.35 -14.33
N LYS A 139 -11.44 -11.74 -13.24
CA LYS A 139 -11.80 -12.14 -11.87
C LYS A 139 -12.53 -11.00 -11.17
N ALA A 140 -13.77 -11.26 -10.76
CA ALA A 140 -14.50 -10.34 -9.90
C ALA A 140 -13.74 -10.18 -8.58
N VAL A 141 -13.25 -8.97 -8.32
CA VAL A 141 -12.57 -8.64 -7.07
C VAL A 141 -13.60 -8.14 -6.08
N ASP A 142 -13.57 -8.70 -4.88
CA ASP A 142 -14.43 -8.33 -3.75
C ASP A 142 -13.62 -8.25 -2.45
N ARG A 143 -14.32 -7.98 -1.35
CA ARG A 143 -13.72 -7.84 -0.01
C ARG A 143 -13.08 -9.14 0.49
N ASP A 144 -13.49 -10.28 -0.03
CA ASP A 144 -13.01 -11.60 0.37
C ASP A 144 -11.87 -12.11 -0.51
N THR A 145 -11.44 -11.30 -1.50
CA THR A 145 -10.33 -11.65 -2.36
C THR A 145 -9.04 -11.76 -1.56
N ALA A 146 -8.51 -12.97 -1.46
CA ALA A 146 -7.27 -13.27 -0.77
C ALA A 146 -6.08 -13.26 -1.72
N VAL A 147 -4.92 -12.87 -1.19
CA VAL A 147 -3.64 -12.86 -1.87
C VAL A 147 -2.59 -13.54 -1.01
N GLU A 148 -1.73 -14.31 -1.66
CA GLU A 148 -0.62 -14.99 -1.01
C GLU A 148 0.64 -14.12 -1.13
N SER A 149 1.34 -13.95 -0.02
CA SER A 149 2.62 -13.27 0.04
C SER A 149 3.71 -14.14 -0.58
N PHE A 150 4.88 -13.56 -0.87
CA PHE A 150 6.05 -14.35 -1.27
C PHE A 150 6.62 -15.20 -0.12
N SER A 151 6.23 -14.90 1.12
CA SER A 151 6.56 -15.66 2.33
C SER A 151 5.55 -16.80 2.61
N GLY A 152 4.43 -16.87 1.88
CA GLY A 152 3.43 -17.95 1.93
C GLY A 152 2.17 -17.64 2.76
N GLU A 153 2.12 -16.51 3.46
CA GLU A 153 0.95 -16.07 4.23
C GLU A 153 -0.14 -15.50 3.34
N LYS A 154 -1.40 -15.70 3.74
CA LYS A 154 -2.57 -15.21 3.01
C LYS A 154 -3.21 -14.01 3.71
N TYR A 155 -3.46 -12.96 2.96
CA TYR A 155 -4.09 -11.72 3.42
C TYR A 155 -5.25 -11.35 2.52
N TYR A 156 -6.20 -10.57 3.03
CA TYR A 156 -7.17 -9.94 2.16
C TYR A 156 -6.51 -8.82 1.36
N LEU A 157 -6.81 -8.77 0.06
CA LEU A 157 -6.25 -7.79 -0.86
C LEU A 157 -6.52 -6.35 -0.38
N VAL A 158 -7.74 -6.10 0.11
CA VAL A 158 -8.12 -4.79 0.66
C VAL A 158 -7.25 -4.36 1.84
N GLU A 159 -6.82 -5.31 2.70
CA GLU A 159 -5.94 -5.02 3.84
C GLU A 159 -4.53 -4.66 3.38
N VAL A 160 -3.99 -5.39 2.39
CA VAL A 160 -2.66 -5.08 1.84
C VAL A 160 -2.65 -3.70 1.19
N ILE A 161 -3.68 -3.34 0.44
CA ILE A 161 -3.82 -1.98 -0.12
C ILE A 161 -3.90 -0.94 1.01
N ALA A 162 -4.70 -1.19 2.05
CA ALA A 162 -4.84 -0.28 3.18
C ALA A 162 -3.50 -0.04 3.89
N PHE A 163 -2.69 -1.08 4.13
CA PHE A 163 -1.34 -0.93 4.68
C PHE A 163 -0.48 0.01 3.84
N ILE A 164 -0.52 -0.15 2.50
CA ILE A 164 0.26 0.69 1.59
C ILE A 164 -0.24 2.13 1.60
N LEU A 165 -1.55 2.35 1.42
CA LEU A 165 -2.13 3.70 1.38
C LEU A 165 -1.89 4.46 2.69
N LYS A 166 -2.05 3.78 3.82
CA LYS A 166 -1.73 4.32 5.14
C LYS A 166 -0.26 4.73 5.24
N TYR A 167 0.66 3.86 4.84
CA TYR A 167 2.09 4.16 4.90
C TYR A 167 2.47 5.35 4.02
N LEU A 168 1.96 5.41 2.79
CA LEU A 168 2.19 6.53 1.87
C LEU A 168 1.65 7.85 2.40
N ARG A 169 0.45 7.83 2.99
CA ARG A 169 -0.13 8.98 3.66
C ARG A 169 0.74 9.44 4.81
N ASP A 170 1.10 8.54 5.71
CA ASP A 170 1.88 8.85 6.91
C ASP A 170 3.24 9.44 6.52
N LEU A 171 3.92 8.90 5.50
CA LEU A 171 5.16 9.48 4.96
C LEU A 171 5.01 10.92 4.47
N LEU A 172 3.93 11.22 3.74
CA LEU A 172 3.69 12.57 3.24
C LEU A 172 3.35 13.53 4.39
N ILE A 173 2.55 13.10 5.36
CA ILE A 173 2.20 13.92 6.52
C ILE A 173 3.42 14.19 7.41
N ASP A 174 4.28 13.20 7.62
CA ASP A 174 5.54 13.37 8.36
C ASP A 174 6.50 14.35 7.64
N HIS A 175 6.45 14.43 6.30
CA HIS A 175 7.20 15.45 5.56
C HIS A 175 6.73 16.87 5.91
N PHE A 176 5.42 17.06 6.08
CA PHE A 176 4.84 18.37 6.43
C PHE A 176 4.84 18.67 7.93
N SER A 177 4.97 17.67 8.81
CA SER A 177 4.91 17.88 10.26
C SER A 177 6.05 18.77 10.77
N CYS A 178 7.17 18.81 10.05
CA CYS A 178 8.35 19.61 10.40
C CYS A 178 8.39 20.98 9.72
N THR A 179 7.34 21.38 9.00
CA THR A 179 7.27 22.70 8.35
C THR A 179 6.75 23.79 9.29
N VAL A 180 6.92 25.06 8.92
CA VAL A 180 6.45 26.22 9.71
C VAL A 180 4.94 26.15 9.97
N LYS A 181 4.17 25.58 9.03
CA LYS A 181 2.74 25.34 9.17
C LYS A 181 2.46 23.85 8.94
N PRO A 182 2.50 23.02 10.00
CA PRO A 182 2.23 21.59 9.88
C PRO A 182 0.87 21.31 9.25
N LEU A 183 0.86 20.44 8.25
CA LEU A 183 -0.36 19.96 7.60
C LEU A 183 -0.73 18.57 8.13
N LYS A 184 -2.03 18.33 8.28
CA LYS A 184 -2.62 17.06 8.72
C LYS A 184 -3.25 16.35 7.54
N THR A 185 -3.56 15.06 7.71
CA THR A 185 -4.30 14.27 6.71
C THR A 185 -5.59 14.96 6.25
N THR A 186 -6.30 15.62 7.17
CA THR A 186 -7.57 16.31 6.90
C THR A 186 -7.41 17.61 6.11
N ASP A 187 -6.19 18.10 5.96
CA ASP A 187 -5.90 19.34 5.24
C ASP A 187 -5.66 19.09 3.75
N PHE A 188 -5.75 17.85 3.28
CA PHE A 188 -5.55 17.45 1.88
C PHE A 188 -6.79 16.79 1.28
N ASP A 189 -7.07 17.12 0.02
CA ASP A 189 -7.91 16.30 -0.84
C ASP A 189 -7.06 15.16 -1.45
N TRP A 190 -7.38 13.93 -1.05
CA TRP A 190 -6.65 12.74 -1.48
C TRP A 190 -7.24 12.14 -2.75
N VAL A 191 -6.41 12.04 -3.79
CA VAL A 191 -6.74 11.41 -5.07
C VAL A 191 -5.98 10.11 -5.20
N ILE A 192 -6.65 9.02 -5.55
CA ILE A 192 -6.03 7.72 -5.80
C ILE A 192 -6.36 7.29 -7.22
N THR A 193 -5.33 7.04 -8.04
CA THR A 193 -5.55 6.56 -9.41
C THR A 193 -6.01 5.10 -9.40
N VAL A 194 -7.07 4.82 -10.14
CA VAL A 194 -7.57 3.46 -10.38
C VAL A 194 -7.62 3.20 -11.88
N PRO A 195 -7.31 1.97 -12.36
CA PRO A 195 -7.33 1.71 -13.79
C PRO A 195 -8.74 1.84 -14.35
N ALA A 196 -8.84 2.40 -15.56
CA ALA A 196 -10.12 2.55 -16.24
C ALA A 196 -10.86 1.21 -16.45
N ILE A 197 -10.11 0.10 -16.58
CA ILE A 197 -10.66 -1.24 -16.81
C ILE A 197 -11.33 -1.86 -15.57
N TRP A 198 -11.27 -1.22 -14.41
CA TRP A 198 -11.88 -1.73 -13.19
C TRP A 198 -13.40 -1.52 -13.17
N ASP A 199 -14.12 -2.56 -12.78
CA ASP A 199 -15.56 -2.50 -12.55
C ASP A 199 -15.90 -1.67 -11.30
N ALA A 200 -17.20 -1.47 -11.06
CA ALA A 200 -17.67 -0.70 -9.92
C ALA A 200 -17.26 -1.30 -8.56
N ARG A 201 -17.06 -2.63 -8.49
CA ARG A 201 -16.67 -3.35 -7.26
C ARG A 201 -15.22 -3.10 -6.91
N GLY A 202 -14.31 -3.24 -7.86
CA GLY A 202 -12.89 -2.90 -7.65
C GLY A 202 -12.71 -1.44 -7.23
N LYS A 203 -13.41 -0.51 -7.91
CA LYS A 203 -13.36 0.92 -7.54
C LYS A 203 -13.87 1.17 -6.12
N ARG A 204 -14.92 0.45 -5.70
CA ARG A 204 -15.44 0.52 -4.33
C ARG A 204 -14.42 -0.01 -3.32
N MET A 205 -13.79 -1.15 -3.58
CA MET A 205 -12.79 -1.73 -2.69
C MET A 205 -11.57 -0.81 -2.49
N MET A 206 -11.12 -0.08 -3.52
CA MET A 206 -10.06 0.93 -3.34
C MET A 206 -10.48 2.06 -2.39
N ARG A 207 -11.72 2.53 -2.51
CA ARG A 207 -12.26 3.52 -1.56
C ARG A 207 -12.32 2.95 -0.16
N GLU A 208 -12.79 1.71 -0.01
CA GLU A 208 -12.84 1.04 1.30
C GLU A 208 -11.46 0.91 1.93
N ALA A 209 -10.44 0.48 1.16
CA ALA A 209 -9.06 0.42 1.63
C ALA A 209 -8.53 1.80 2.07
N ALA A 210 -8.94 2.88 1.40
CA ALA A 210 -8.53 4.24 1.76
C ALA A 210 -9.18 4.75 3.06
N TYR A 211 -10.32 4.19 3.47
CA TYR A 211 -11.02 4.55 4.72
C TYR A 211 -10.66 3.65 5.92
N MET A 212 -9.77 2.68 5.74
CA MET A 212 -9.28 1.79 6.81
C MET A 212 -8.07 2.38 7.53
#